data_AF-A0A953CZG1-F1
#
_entry.id   AF-A0A953CZG1-F1
#
_cell.length_a   1.000
_cell.length_b   1.000
_cell.length_c   1.000
_cell.angle_alpha   90.00
_cell.angle_beta   90.00
_cell.angle_gamma   90.00
#
_symmetry.space_group_name_H-M   'P 1'
#
loop_
_entity.id
_entity.type
_entity.pdbx_description
1 polymer ?
#
loop_
_entity_poly.entity_id
_entity_poly.type
_entity_poly.pdbx_seq_one_letter_code
_entity_poly.pdbx_strand_id
1 'polypeptide(L)'
;MKFPAVLIVLALSGAAGAAEPVLTPSQVAYLRAETQKAQEKFVGKLVRITGLPQAKVREAIPAEGRITDPVARIVAAVEQKSGKPLSDEQKQAIAAAEHERQAAIQAAQRDAHKQ
;
A
#
# COMPACT_ATOMS: atom_id res chain seq x y z
N MET A 1 53.35 39.83 -10.89
CA MET A 1 52.68 38.52 -11.09
C MET A 1 51.25 38.79 -11.57
N LYS A 2 50.85 38.23 -12.71
CA LYS A 2 49.59 38.48 -13.42
C LYS A 2 49.15 37.13 -14.00
N PHE A 3 48.03 36.59 -13.55
CA PHE A 3 47.41 35.38 -14.12
C PHE A 3 45.90 35.61 -14.29
N PRO A 4 45.26 34.98 -15.31
CA PRO A 4 44.17 35.60 -16.06
C PRO A 4 42.78 35.04 -15.72
N ALA A 5 41.78 35.70 -16.32
CA ALA A 5 40.36 35.40 -16.29
C ALA A 5 40.00 33.95 -16.62
N VAL A 6 38.99 33.42 -15.91
CA VAL A 6 38.12 32.35 -16.41
C VAL A 6 36.69 32.67 -15.98
N LEU A 7 35.85 32.90 -16.98
CA LEU A 7 34.41 33.15 -16.88
C LEU A 7 33.73 31.80 -17.11
N ILE A 8 33.12 31.22 -16.07
CA ILE A 8 32.32 30.00 -16.17
C ILE A 8 30.85 30.40 -16.17
N VAL A 9 30.23 30.29 -17.35
CA VAL A 9 28.79 30.14 -17.51
C VAL A 9 28.44 28.72 -17.09
N LEU A 10 27.60 28.57 -16.06
CA LEU A 10 26.88 27.32 -15.82
C LEU A 10 25.38 27.60 -15.95
N ALA A 11 24.84 27.20 -17.10
CA ALA A 11 23.42 26.95 -17.25
C ALA A 11 23.07 25.69 -16.44
N LEU A 12 22.12 25.79 -15.52
CA LEU A 12 21.35 24.62 -15.07
C LEU A 12 19.90 24.82 -15.47
N SER A 13 19.51 23.99 -16.41
CA SER A 13 18.17 23.68 -16.89
C SER A 13 17.11 23.74 -15.79
N GLY A 14 16.02 24.44 -16.10
CA GLY A 14 14.80 24.38 -15.31
C GLY A 14 14.31 22.94 -15.19
N ALA A 15 14.20 22.47 -13.95
CA ALA A 15 13.36 21.33 -13.63
C ALA A 15 11.92 21.74 -13.94
N ALA A 16 11.40 21.29 -15.08
CA ALA A 16 9.97 21.27 -15.33
C ALA A 16 9.33 20.48 -14.18
N GLY A 17 8.52 21.15 -13.37
CA GLY A 17 7.68 20.50 -12.39
C GLY A 17 6.81 19.47 -13.11
N ALA A 18 7.09 18.19 -12.89
CA ALA A 18 6.20 17.12 -13.29
C ALA A 18 4.89 17.38 -12.54
N ALA A 19 3.88 17.90 -13.25
CA ALA A 19 2.52 17.91 -12.76
C ALA A 19 2.14 16.45 -12.51
N GLU A 20 1.95 16.08 -11.24
CA GLU A 20 1.43 14.75 -10.92
C GLU A 20 0.11 14.57 -11.68
N PRO A 21 -0.10 13.45 -12.39
CA PRO A 21 -1.33 13.23 -13.13
C PRO A 21 -2.50 13.23 -12.15
N VAL A 22 -3.32 14.28 -12.20
CA VAL A 22 -4.53 14.40 -11.41
C VAL A 22 -5.57 13.45 -12.01
N LEU A 23 -5.89 12.37 -11.28
CA LEU A 23 -6.91 11.42 -11.70
C LEU A 23 -8.27 12.10 -11.90
N THR A 24 -8.99 11.72 -12.95
CA THR A 24 -10.36 12.20 -13.16
C THR A 24 -11.32 11.60 -12.12
N PRO A 25 -12.51 12.20 -11.87
CA PRO A 25 -13.48 11.63 -10.92
C PRO A 25 -13.85 10.17 -11.22
N SER A 26 -13.97 9.81 -12.51
CA SER A 26 -14.24 8.44 -12.94
C SER A 26 -13.10 7.49 -12.62
N GLN A 27 -11.85 7.92 -12.82
CA GLN A 27 -10.66 7.14 -12.48
C GLN A 27 -10.50 6.97 -10.95
N VAL A 28 -10.82 7.99 -10.17
CA VAL A 28 -10.87 7.90 -8.70
C VAL A 28 -11.94 6.91 -8.23
N ALA A 29 -13.13 6.94 -8.85
CA ALA A 29 -14.20 5.99 -8.53
C ALA A 29 -13.80 4.55 -8.86
N TYR A 30 -13.18 4.32 -10.02
CA TYR A 30 -12.63 3.02 -10.40
C TYR A 30 -11.57 2.55 -9.40
N LEU A 31 -10.58 3.38 -9.09
CA LEU A 31 -9.52 3.05 -8.15
C LEU A 31 -10.09 2.69 -6.77
N ARG A 32 -11.04 3.49 -6.27
CA ARG A 32 -11.72 3.21 -4.99
C ARG A 32 -12.44 1.85 -5.02
N ALA A 33 -13.15 1.53 -6.10
CA ALA A 33 -13.87 0.26 -6.23
C ALA A 33 -12.90 -0.94 -6.24
N GLU A 34 -11.79 -0.85 -6.99
CA GLU A 34 -10.79 -1.91 -7.04
C GLU A 34 -10.03 -2.07 -5.72
N THR A 35 -9.70 -0.98 -5.04
CA THR A 35 -9.12 -1.03 -3.69
C THR A 35 -10.08 -1.68 -2.70
N GLN A 36 -11.37 -1.37 -2.75
CA GLN A 36 -12.38 -2.02 -1.90
C GLN A 36 -12.46 -3.53 -2.17
N LYS A 37 -12.49 -3.95 -3.45
CA LYS A 37 -12.47 -5.38 -3.81
C LYS A 37 -11.23 -6.10 -3.27
N ALA A 38 -10.05 -5.49 -3.42
CA ALA A 38 -8.81 -6.03 -2.88
C ALA A 38 -8.87 -6.18 -1.35
N GLN A 39 -9.41 -5.16 -0.67
CA GLN A 39 -9.59 -5.16 0.78
C GLN A 39 -10.56 -6.25 1.25
N GLU A 40 -11.69 -6.45 0.58
CA GLU A 40 -12.66 -7.49 0.93
C GLU A 40 -12.10 -8.89 0.72
N LYS A 41 -11.37 -9.12 -0.39
CA LYS A 41 -10.67 -10.38 -0.64
C LYS A 41 -9.65 -10.67 0.46
N PHE A 42 -8.90 -9.66 0.89
CA PHE A 42 -7.94 -9.79 1.98
C PHE A 42 -8.60 -10.16 3.31
N VAL A 43 -9.68 -9.45 3.68
CA VAL A 43 -10.48 -9.77 4.88
C VAL A 43 -10.97 -11.22 4.83
N GLY A 44 -11.52 -11.66 3.70
CA GLY A 44 -12.00 -13.04 3.52
C GLY A 44 -10.90 -14.09 3.72
N LYS A 45 -9.67 -13.81 3.25
CA LYS A 45 -8.52 -14.68 3.50
C LYS A 45 -8.12 -14.71 4.96
N LEU A 46 -8.04 -13.56 5.62
CA LEU A 46 -7.71 -13.49 7.04
C LEU A 46 -8.71 -14.26 7.91
N VAL A 47 -10.01 -14.18 7.60
CA VAL A 47 -11.03 -15.00 8.28
C VAL A 47 -10.71 -16.49 8.13
N ARG A 48 -10.36 -16.96 6.92
CA ARG A 48 -10.01 -18.38 6.68
C ARG A 48 -8.72 -18.80 7.38
N ILE A 49 -7.71 -17.93 7.43
CA ILE A 49 -6.40 -18.22 8.05
C ILE A 49 -6.52 -18.28 9.59
N THR A 50 -7.26 -17.34 10.17
CA THR A 50 -7.27 -17.09 11.62
C THR A 50 -8.47 -17.73 12.32
N GLY A 51 -9.53 -18.06 11.58
CA GLY A 51 -10.81 -18.52 12.14
C GLY A 51 -11.59 -17.42 12.87
N LEU A 52 -11.09 -16.18 12.91
CA LEU A 52 -11.76 -15.08 13.60
C LEU A 52 -12.99 -14.60 12.82
N PRO A 53 -14.04 -14.12 13.51
CA PRO A 53 -15.18 -13.48 12.87
C PRO A 53 -14.75 -12.28 12.02
N GLN A 54 -15.41 -12.07 10.89
CA GLN A 54 -15.11 -10.98 9.95
C GLN A 54 -15.04 -9.60 10.63
N ALA A 55 -15.93 -9.32 11.59
CA ALA A 55 -15.90 -8.07 12.37
C ALA A 55 -14.57 -7.90 13.13
N LYS A 56 -14.08 -8.94 13.79
CA LYS A 56 -12.82 -8.91 14.55
C LYS A 56 -11.61 -8.80 13.65
N VAL A 57 -11.65 -9.41 12.48
CA VAL A 57 -10.62 -9.25 11.44
C VAL A 57 -10.59 -7.81 10.94
N ARG A 58 -11.74 -7.20 10.63
CA ARG A 58 -11.79 -5.79 10.17
C ARG A 58 -11.26 -4.82 11.21
N GLU A 59 -11.55 -5.04 12.50
CA GLU A 59 -10.98 -4.25 13.59
C GLU A 59 -9.45 -4.46 13.76
N ALA A 60 -8.89 -5.58 13.29
CA ALA A 60 -7.46 -5.87 13.38
C ALA A 60 -6.65 -5.29 12.21
N ILE A 61 -7.32 -4.97 11.11
CA ILE A 61 -6.68 -4.34 9.95
C ILE A 61 -6.55 -2.85 10.27
N PRO A 62 -5.32 -2.30 10.23
CA PRO A 62 -5.15 -0.89 10.48
C PRO A 62 -5.77 -0.05 9.35
N ALA A 63 -6.28 1.14 9.70
CA ALA A 63 -6.72 2.13 8.72
C ALA A 63 -5.55 2.54 7.81
N GLU A 64 -5.83 2.80 6.53
CA GLU A 64 -4.82 3.21 5.56
C GLU A 64 -4.09 4.48 6.05
N GLY A 65 -2.75 4.41 6.13
CA GLY A 65 -1.90 5.44 6.71
C GLY A 65 -0.42 5.02 6.70
N ARG A 66 0.47 5.87 7.24
CA ARG A 66 1.91 5.57 7.31
C ARG A 66 2.18 4.46 8.32
N ILE A 67 2.18 3.22 7.85
CA ILE A 67 2.58 2.05 8.63
C ILE A 67 3.81 1.46 7.96
N THR A 68 4.91 1.47 8.70
CA THR A 68 6.21 0.98 8.24
C THR A 68 6.21 -0.54 8.03
N ASP A 69 5.40 -1.29 8.78
CA ASP A 69 5.21 -2.73 8.61
C ASP A 69 3.73 -3.14 8.83
N PRO A 70 2.93 -3.22 7.75
CA PRO A 70 1.52 -3.56 7.86
C PRO A 70 1.30 -5.03 8.27
N VAL A 71 2.19 -5.95 7.91
CA VAL A 71 2.04 -7.39 8.23
C VAL A 71 2.24 -7.60 9.72
N ALA A 72 3.32 -7.08 10.30
CA ALA A 72 3.58 -7.22 11.73
C ALA A 72 2.46 -6.61 12.58
N ARG A 73 1.89 -5.49 12.12
CA ARG A 73 0.78 -4.83 12.82
C ARG A 73 -0.50 -5.68 12.79
N ILE A 74 -0.81 -6.29 11.65
CA ILE A 74 -1.97 -7.18 11.50
C ILE A 74 -1.79 -8.44 12.35
N VAL A 75 -0.61 -9.05 12.32
CA VAL A 75 -0.29 -10.22 13.16
C VAL A 75 -0.49 -9.89 14.63
N ALA A 76 0.12 -8.80 15.12
CA ALA A 76 -0.01 -8.40 16.53
C ALA A 76 -1.47 -8.12 16.93
N ALA A 77 -2.25 -7.45 16.06
CA ALA A 77 -3.65 -7.17 16.33
C ALA A 77 -4.52 -8.43 16.33
N VAL A 78 -4.23 -9.39 15.44
CA VAL A 78 -4.92 -10.69 15.40
C VAL A 78 -4.59 -11.51 16.64
N GLU A 79 -3.32 -11.63 17.01
CA GLU A 79 -2.86 -12.36 18.21
C GLU A 79 -3.48 -11.76 19.49
N GLN A 80 -3.55 -10.43 19.59
CA GLN A 80 -4.20 -9.75 20.70
C GLN A 80 -5.69 -10.09 20.79
N LYS A 81 -6.39 -10.20 19.65
CA LYS A 81 -7.83 -10.51 19.62
C LYS A 81 -8.13 -12.00 19.81
N SER A 82 -7.27 -12.88 19.32
CA SER A 82 -7.42 -14.33 19.49
C SER A 82 -6.97 -14.81 20.88
N GLY A 83 -6.15 -14.01 21.58
CA GLY A 83 -5.55 -14.36 22.87
C GLY A 83 -4.50 -15.46 22.77
N LYS A 84 -4.04 -15.79 21.55
CA LYS A 84 -3.08 -16.86 21.28
C LYS A 84 -2.12 -16.43 20.17
N PRO A 85 -0.83 -16.83 20.25
CA PRO A 85 0.10 -16.58 19.16
C PRO A 85 -0.34 -17.32 17.89
N LEU A 86 -0.14 -16.70 16.74
CA LEU A 86 -0.33 -17.34 15.44
C LEU A 86 0.86 -18.26 15.15
N SER A 87 0.59 -19.37 14.45
CA SER A 87 1.67 -20.23 13.95
C SER A 87 2.48 -19.52 12.87
N ASP A 88 3.70 -19.98 12.62
CA ASP A 88 4.55 -19.41 11.57
C ASP A 88 3.90 -19.56 10.18
N GLU A 89 3.21 -20.68 9.94
CA GLU A 89 2.42 -20.91 8.72
C GLU A 89 1.29 -19.87 8.56
N GLN A 90 0.57 -19.58 9.65
CA GLN A 90 -0.47 -18.54 9.63
C GLN A 90 0.13 -17.16 9.37
N LYS A 91 1.28 -16.83 9.98
CA LYS A 91 1.98 -15.57 9.76
C LYS A 91 2.44 -15.42 8.31
N GLN A 92 3.01 -16.48 7.73
CA GLN A 92 3.39 -16.52 6.31
C GLN A 92 2.18 -16.38 5.39
N ALA A 93 1.05 -17.02 5.70
CA ALA A 93 -0.19 -16.89 4.93
C ALA A 93 -0.75 -15.46 4.99
N ILE A 94 -0.66 -14.78 6.14
CA ILE A 94 -1.04 -13.37 6.28
C ILE A 94 -0.13 -12.47 5.42
N ALA A 95 1.18 -12.70 5.47
CA ALA A 95 2.14 -11.94 4.66
C ALA A 95 1.86 -12.09 3.15
N ALA A 96 1.60 -13.32 2.68
CA ALA A 96 1.24 -13.57 1.29
C ALA A 96 -0.08 -12.88 0.91
N ALA A 97 -1.09 -12.95 1.78
CA ALA A 97 -2.37 -12.29 1.54
C ALA A 97 -2.25 -10.75 1.46
N GLU A 98 -1.39 -10.15 2.28
CA GLU A 98 -1.11 -8.72 2.25
C GLU A 98 -0.33 -8.32 0.99
N HIS A 99 0.67 -9.11 0.58
CA HIS A 99 1.39 -8.89 -0.67
C HIS A 99 0.44 -8.93 -1.88
N GLU A 100 -0.48 -9.90 -1.93
CA GLU A 100 -1.50 -9.95 -2.97
C GLU A 100 -2.43 -8.72 -2.96
N ARG A 101 -2.84 -8.23 -1.77
CA ARG A 101 -3.66 -7.03 -1.64
C ARG A 101 -2.93 -5.81 -2.20
N GLN A 102 -1.66 -5.64 -1.85
CA GLN A 102 -0.83 -4.54 -2.34
C GLN A 102 -0.61 -4.63 -3.85
N ALA A 103 -0.32 -5.82 -4.39
CA ALA A 103 -0.17 -6.03 -5.82
C ALA A 103 -1.44 -5.67 -6.60
N ALA A 104 -2.62 -6.04 -6.08
CA ALA A 104 -3.91 -5.68 -6.67
C ALA A 104 -4.16 -4.17 -6.65
N ILE A 105 -3.85 -3.48 -5.54
CA ILE A 105 -3.98 -2.02 -5.44
C ILE A 105 -3.04 -1.32 -6.43
N GLN A 106 -1.78 -1.75 -6.53
CA GLN A 106 -0.83 -1.19 -7.50
C GLN A 106 -1.26 -1.44 -8.94
N ALA A 107 -1.84 -2.62 -9.24
CA ALA A 107 -2.42 -2.89 -10.56
C ALA A 107 -3.58 -1.94 -10.86
N ALA A 108 -4.51 -1.77 -9.91
CA ALA A 108 -5.62 -0.83 -10.04
C ALA A 108 -5.15 0.61 -10.26
N GLN A 109 -4.10 1.05 -9.57
CA GLN A 109 -3.48 2.37 -9.79
C GLN A 109 -2.95 2.50 -11.21
N ARG A 110 -2.22 1.50 -11.73
CA ARG A 110 -1.72 1.50 -13.12
C ARG A 110 -2.84 1.52 -14.14
N ASP A 111 -3.92 0.78 -13.88
CA ASP A 111 -5.04 0.67 -14.81
C ASP A 111 -5.95 1.90 -14.76
N ALA A 112 -6.07 2.57 -13.61
CA ALA A 112 -6.81 3.83 -13.49
C ALA A 112 -6.27 4.92 -14.43
N HIS A 113 -4.97 4.93 -14.72
CA HIS A 113 -4.37 5.90 -15.67
C HIS A 113 -4.65 5.55 -17.15
N LYS A 114 -5.21 4.37 -17.42
CA LYS A 114 -5.58 3.91 -18.77
C LYS A 114 -7.08 4.03 -19.06
N GLN A 115 -7.89 4.30 -18.04
CA GLN A 115 -9.36 4.50 -18.13
C GLN A 115 -9.69 5.91 -18.58
#